data_AF-A0A1Z4LKK8-F1
#
_entry.id   AF-A0A1Z4LKK8-F1
#
_cell.length_a   1.000
_cell.length_b   1.000
_cell.length_c   1.000
_cell.angle_alpha   90.00
_cell.angle_beta   90.00
_cell.angle_gamma   90.00
#
_symmetry.space_group_name_H-M   'P 1'
#
loop_
_entity.id
_entity.type
_entity.pdbx_description
1 polymer ?
#
loop_
_entity_poly.entity_id
_entity_poly.type
_entity_poly.pdbx_seq_one_letter_code
_entity_poly.pdbx_strand_id
1 'polypeptide(L)'
;MIVDRDCCIRGKKHLLDLNDRGLDVQVAQEKVYSFFLEIVQNQEPEDVLQEFKDLFINCLDSANSNSELGIYQIFVGSNEPLFRNTLKRTCYILINNWENRRKYKYIQKLIDVFSEYKPKNTSLCSIKINIFRAWLANFIHSKDYQELKLFAIKYEDKNNLHWTKRYSSYLLLAQSTNKNNPKEQQDAAKRLSKQLKDKFKFELAMYIARSQSAASNINRYQNPSILGDEVLRLIKVIVVRKGVFSYENIANIFLKQTRNQSLKEFKESLLKYLIYSVGHQEFVETLEQQLSEQISVWKEEYNQKTIDKNLSLRICNKVIDCLISENGKEPSHLFILLLSQGNPLTLVIVLLKIVLISKNSRRHLEMRIANIINYYEQYNEDECDWIINFIEVFNITFAIYAENIEYNLIPMEGKSTQAEPQANLDTYRIFSQLKLRRKE
;
A
#
# COMPACT_ATOMS: atom_id res chain seq x y z
N MET A 1 -42.37 -10.95 12.12
CA MET A 1 -41.49 -11.27 10.98
C MET A 1 -42.14 -10.83 9.67
N ILE A 2 -42.34 -9.52 9.49
CA ILE A 2 -42.61 -8.86 8.20
C ILE A 2 -42.06 -7.45 8.42
N VAL A 3 -40.82 -7.20 8.02
CA VAL A 3 -40.21 -5.85 8.04
C VAL A 3 -39.54 -5.67 6.68
N ASP A 4 -39.98 -4.62 5.98
CA ASP A 4 -39.29 -3.87 4.93
C ASP A 4 -38.96 -4.48 3.56
N ARG A 5 -39.92 -5.14 2.89
CA ARG A 5 -39.92 -5.13 1.40
C ARG A 5 -40.45 -3.81 0.81
N ASP A 6 -41.31 -3.10 1.53
CA ASP A 6 -41.92 -1.85 1.05
C ASP A 6 -40.94 -0.68 0.98
N CYS A 7 -39.91 -0.65 1.83
CA CYS A 7 -38.91 0.43 1.83
C CYS A 7 -37.98 0.36 0.59
N CYS A 8 -37.55 -0.85 0.19
CA CYS A 8 -36.77 -1.06 -1.04
C CYS A 8 -37.55 -0.69 -2.31
N ILE A 9 -38.84 -1.06 -2.38
CA ILE A 9 -39.71 -0.71 -3.51
C ILE A 9 -39.93 0.80 -3.59
N ARG A 10 -40.06 1.48 -2.44
CA ARG A 10 -40.22 2.94 -2.36
C ARG A 10 -38.95 3.68 -2.78
N GLY A 11 -37.77 3.17 -2.41
CA GLY A 11 -36.47 3.67 -2.88
C GLY A 11 -36.24 3.50 -4.38
N LYS A 12 -36.57 2.31 -4.93
CA LYS A 12 -36.56 2.06 -6.39
C LYS A 12 -37.50 3.01 -7.14
N LYS A 13 -38.73 3.22 -6.65
CA LYS A 13 -39.68 4.18 -7.27
C LYS A 13 -39.13 5.61 -7.27
N HIS A 14 -38.52 6.07 -6.18
CA HIS A 14 -37.97 7.42 -6.09
C HIS A 14 -36.70 7.64 -6.95
N LEU A 15 -35.97 6.56 -7.28
CA LEU A 15 -34.89 6.59 -8.28
C LEU A 15 -35.43 6.48 -9.73
N LEU A 16 -36.61 5.90 -9.94
CA LEU A 16 -37.24 5.79 -11.26
C LEU A 16 -38.08 7.04 -11.62
N ASP A 17 -38.59 7.79 -10.64
CA ASP A 17 -39.27 9.10 -10.80
C ASP A 17 -38.31 10.27 -11.12
N LEU A 18 -37.04 9.98 -11.45
CA LEU A 18 -36.05 10.97 -11.91
C LEU A 18 -36.37 11.59 -13.29
N ASN A 19 -37.49 11.19 -13.89
CA ASN A 19 -37.80 11.36 -15.31
C ASN A 19 -38.28 12.76 -15.73
N ASP A 20 -38.63 13.66 -14.80
CA ASP A 20 -39.51 14.79 -15.17
C ASP A 20 -38.96 16.21 -14.97
N ARG A 21 -37.73 16.36 -14.49
CA ARG A 21 -37.07 17.68 -14.39
C ARG A 21 -35.60 17.50 -14.69
N GLY A 22 -35.02 18.35 -15.54
CA GLY A 22 -33.59 18.38 -15.88
C GLY A 22 -32.71 18.49 -14.64
N LEU A 23 -32.53 17.38 -13.95
CA LEU A 23 -31.81 17.25 -12.70
C LEU A 23 -30.33 17.22 -13.04
N ASP A 24 -29.57 18.07 -12.35
CA ASP A 24 -28.12 18.04 -12.37
C ASP A 24 -27.64 16.62 -12.02
N VAL A 25 -26.75 16.08 -12.85
CA VAL A 25 -26.15 14.74 -12.69
C VAL A 25 -25.59 14.56 -11.28
N GLN A 26 -25.05 15.64 -10.69
CA GLN A 26 -24.51 15.62 -9.33
C GLN A 26 -25.56 15.31 -8.26
N VAL A 27 -26.76 15.91 -8.37
CA VAL A 27 -27.86 15.67 -7.42
C VAL A 27 -28.34 14.23 -7.51
N ALA A 28 -28.41 13.69 -8.72
CA ALA A 28 -28.79 12.31 -8.92
C ALA A 28 -27.73 11.32 -8.40
N GLN A 29 -26.44 11.63 -8.57
CA GLN A 29 -25.34 10.88 -7.96
C GLN A 29 -25.44 10.86 -6.42
N GLU A 30 -25.68 12.00 -5.77
CA GLU A 30 -25.82 12.06 -4.30
C GLU A 30 -27.03 11.28 -3.78
N LYS A 31 -28.13 11.20 -4.54
CA LYS A 31 -29.27 10.33 -4.20
C LYS A 31 -28.87 8.85 -4.23
N VAL A 32 -28.11 8.43 -5.25
CA VAL A 32 -27.60 7.05 -5.35
C VAL A 32 -26.69 6.72 -4.17
N TYR A 33 -25.76 7.62 -3.83
CA TYR A 33 -24.88 7.41 -2.68
C TYR A 33 -25.64 7.34 -1.36
N SER A 34 -26.60 8.23 -1.16
CA SER A 34 -27.45 8.25 0.04
C SER A 34 -28.28 6.97 0.17
N PHE A 35 -28.86 6.49 -0.93
CA PHE A 35 -29.58 5.22 -0.98
C PHE A 35 -28.70 4.04 -0.54
N PHE A 36 -27.49 3.89 -1.12
CA PHE A 36 -26.60 2.81 -0.74
C PHE A 36 -26.07 2.93 0.69
N LEU A 37 -25.86 4.15 1.18
CA LEU A 37 -25.49 4.40 2.58
C LEU A 37 -26.61 3.98 3.55
N GLU A 38 -27.87 4.22 3.20
CA GLU A 38 -29.01 3.84 4.01
C GLU A 38 -29.21 2.32 4.04
N ILE A 39 -29.29 1.67 2.87
CA ILE A 39 -29.57 0.23 2.81
C ILE A 39 -28.42 -0.60 3.39
N VAL A 40 -27.16 -0.19 3.22
CA VAL A 40 -26.02 -0.93 3.79
C VAL A 40 -25.98 -0.87 5.32
N GLN A 41 -26.63 0.15 5.90
CA GLN A 41 -26.76 0.28 7.34
C GLN A 41 -27.91 -0.57 7.90
N ASN A 42 -29.01 -0.67 7.16
CA ASN A 42 -30.28 -1.19 7.67
C ASN A 42 -30.63 -2.61 7.20
N GLN A 43 -30.05 -3.08 6.10
CA GLN A 43 -30.41 -4.36 5.47
C GLN A 43 -29.27 -5.39 5.52
N GLU A 44 -29.61 -6.64 5.21
CA GLU A 44 -28.61 -7.71 5.12
C GLU A 44 -27.73 -7.55 3.86
N PRO A 45 -26.43 -7.89 3.93
CA PRO A 45 -25.51 -7.67 2.81
C PRO A 45 -25.88 -8.40 1.50
N GLU A 46 -26.66 -9.49 1.56
CA GLU A 46 -27.13 -10.19 0.36
C GLU A 46 -28.18 -9.36 -0.38
N ASP A 47 -29.12 -8.75 0.34
CA ASP A 47 -30.15 -7.89 -0.25
C ASP A 47 -29.51 -6.63 -0.85
N VAL A 48 -28.57 -6.01 -0.13
CA VAL A 48 -27.82 -4.84 -0.61
C VAL A 48 -27.01 -5.16 -1.87
N LEU A 49 -26.41 -6.35 -1.94
CA LEU A 49 -25.69 -6.79 -3.13
C LEU A 49 -26.64 -7.05 -4.31
N GLN A 50 -27.83 -7.60 -4.04
CA GLN A 50 -28.83 -7.79 -5.08
C GLN A 50 -29.32 -6.44 -5.62
N GLU A 51 -29.57 -5.46 -4.75
CA GLU A 51 -29.91 -4.09 -5.13
C GLU A 51 -28.81 -3.45 -5.98
N PHE A 52 -27.55 -3.66 -5.64
CA PHE A 52 -26.42 -3.23 -6.46
C PHE A 52 -26.42 -3.87 -7.85
N LYS A 53 -26.62 -5.18 -7.94
CA LYS A 53 -26.69 -5.92 -9.21
C LYS A 53 -27.87 -5.43 -10.05
N ASP A 54 -29.04 -5.26 -9.45
CA ASP A 54 -30.23 -4.78 -10.14
C ASP A 54 -30.01 -3.39 -10.74
N LEU A 55 -29.37 -2.50 -9.99
CA LEU A 55 -29.18 -1.10 -10.39
C LEU A 55 -28.08 -0.89 -11.43
N PHE A 56 -26.97 -1.63 -11.36
CA PHE A 56 -25.82 -1.39 -12.25
C PHE A 56 -25.60 -2.46 -13.32
N ILE A 57 -26.08 -3.69 -13.11
CA ILE A 57 -25.74 -4.84 -13.97
C ILE A 57 -26.97 -5.36 -14.71
N ASN A 58 -27.98 -5.83 -13.97
CA ASN A 58 -29.14 -6.52 -14.53
C ASN A 58 -30.00 -5.59 -15.41
N CYS A 59 -30.05 -4.29 -15.10
CA CYS A 59 -30.78 -3.30 -15.92
C CYS A 59 -30.21 -3.13 -17.33
N LEU A 60 -28.97 -3.55 -17.59
CA LEU A 60 -28.39 -3.55 -18.94
C LEU A 60 -28.77 -4.80 -19.76
N ASP A 61 -29.37 -5.81 -19.11
CA ASP A 61 -29.70 -7.10 -19.70
C ASP A 61 -31.21 -7.39 -19.72
N SER A 62 -32.06 -6.49 -19.21
CA SER A 62 -33.51 -6.58 -19.40
C SER A 62 -33.85 -6.25 -20.86
N ALA A 63 -34.40 -7.25 -21.55
CA ALA A 63 -34.82 -7.08 -22.94
C ALA A 63 -36.10 -6.23 -22.97
N ASN A 64 -36.06 -5.16 -23.78
CA ASN A 64 -37.22 -4.56 -24.46
C ASN A 64 -37.82 -3.23 -23.99
N SER A 65 -37.21 -2.44 -23.10
CA SER A 65 -37.74 -1.07 -22.94
C SER A 65 -36.70 0.00 -22.59
N ASN A 66 -36.61 1.06 -23.41
CA ASN A 66 -35.84 2.27 -23.07
C ASN A 66 -36.33 2.93 -21.75
N SER A 67 -37.53 2.56 -21.29
CA SER A 67 -38.12 2.89 -19.99
C SER A 67 -37.41 2.26 -18.79
N GLU A 68 -36.58 1.23 -18.97
CA GLU A 68 -35.92 0.47 -17.90
C GLU A 68 -34.43 0.78 -17.71
N LEU A 69 -33.88 1.78 -18.41
CA LEU A 69 -32.47 2.19 -18.24
C LEU A 69 -32.13 2.61 -16.79
N GLY A 70 -33.13 2.82 -15.92
CA GLY A 70 -32.93 3.00 -14.49
C GLY A 70 -31.95 4.13 -14.18
N ILE A 71 -30.92 3.84 -13.40
CA ILE A 71 -29.85 4.80 -13.06
C ILE A 71 -29.10 5.32 -14.29
N TYR A 72 -29.04 4.55 -15.39
CA TYR A 72 -28.32 4.95 -16.60
C TYR A 72 -29.01 6.10 -17.33
N GLN A 73 -30.29 6.36 -17.06
CA GLN A 73 -30.98 7.56 -17.58
C GLN A 73 -30.32 8.85 -17.08
N ILE A 74 -29.77 8.85 -15.86
CA ILE A 74 -29.02 9.99 -15.29
C ILE A 74 -27.82 10.35 -16.17
N PHE A 75 -27.22 9.36 -16.83
CA PHE A 75 -26.02 9.54 -17.64
C PHE A 75 -26.32 9.72 -19.14
N VAL A 76 -27.59 9.80 -19.54
CA VAL A 76 -27.95 10.09 -20.94
C VAL A 76 -27.50 11.51 -21.28
N GLY A 77 -26.59 11.64 -22.26
CA GLY A 77 -25.96 12.92 -22.59
C GLY A 77 -24.78 13.30 -21.69
N SER A 78 -24.41 12.47 -20.72
CA SER A 78 -23.21 12.60 -19.90
C SER A 78 -22.01 11.84 -20.51
N ASN A 79 -20.86 11.91 -19.85
CA ASN A 79 -19.65 11.19 -20.25
C ASN A 79 -19.35 9.98 -19.35
N GLU A 80 -18.55 9.06 -19.89
CA GLU A 80 -18.11 7.84 -19.21
C GLU A 80 -17.45 8.07 -17.83
N PRO A 81 -16.59 9.10 -17.63
CA PRO A 81 -15.99 9.39 -16.33
C PRO A 81 -16.99 9.60 -15.18
N LEU A 82 -18.12 10.27 -15.42
CA LEU A 82 -19.14 10.50 -14.40
C LEU A 82 -19.80 9.18 -13.96
N PHE A 83 -20.13 8.31 -14.92
CA PHE A 83 -20.62 6.97 -14.63
C PHE A 83 -19.61 6.16 -13.80
N ARG A 84 -18.35 6.10 -14.26
CA ARG A 84 -17.27 5.36 -13.57
C ARG A 84 -17.07 5.85 -12.14
N ASN A 85 -17.06 7.16 -11.92
CA ASN A 85 -16.93 7.74 -10.58
C ASN A 85 -18.11 7.35 -9.68
N THR A 86 -19.32 7.29 -10.23
CA THR A 86 -20.54 6.88 -9.49
C THR A 86 -20.47 5.42 -9.07
N LEU A 87 -20.16 4.54 -10.02
CA LEU A 87 -19.99 3.12 -9.78
C LEU A 87 -18.88 2.88 -8.74
N LYS A 88 -17.72 3.52 -8.95
CA LYS A 88 -16.55 3.43 -8.06
C LYS A 88 -16.90 3.86 -6.63
N ARG A 89 -17.46 5.06 -6.45
CA ARG A 89 -17.81 5.58 -5.11
C ARG A 89 -18.84 4.69 -4.42
N THR A 90 -19.81 4.17 -5.16
CA THR A 90 -20.80 3.22 -4.63
C THR A 90 -20.15 1.93 -4.12
N CYS A 91 -19.22 1.34 -4.89
CA CYS A 91 -18.45 0.18 -4.43
C CYS A 91 -17.72 0.47 -3.10
N TYR A 92 -17.06 1.62 -2.98
CA TYR A 92 -16.33 1.97 -1.75
C TYR A 92 -17.24 2.28 -0.56
N ILE A 93 -18.45 2.80 -0.78
CA ILE A 93 -19.48 2.92 0.27
C ILE A 93 -19.79 1.54 0.86
N LEU A 94 -20.04 0.55 0.00
CA LEU A 94 -20.35 -0.82 0.42
C LEU A 94 -19.15 -1.47 1.12
N ILE A 95 -17.96 -1.39 0.52
CA ILE A 95 -16.71 -1.94 1.08
C ILE A 95 -16.46 -1.38 2.48
N ASN A 96 -16.54 -0.06 2.65
CA ASN A 96 -16.27 0.58 3.94
C ASN A 96 -17.21 0.11 5.06
N ASN A 97 -18.49 -0.07 4.73
CA ASN A 97 -19.50 -0.52 5.69
C ASN A 97 -19.36 -2.01 6.02
N TRP A 98 -19.16 -2.85 5.01
CA TRP A 98 -18.95 -4.28 5.21
C TRP A 98 -17.63 -4.60 5.91
N GLU A 99 -16.55 -3.86 5.62
CA GLU A 99 -15.27 -4.01 6.32
C GLU A 99 -15.43 -3.73 7.83
N ASN A 100 -16.14 -2.65 8.18
CA ASN A 100 -16.44 -2.29 9.58
C ASN A 100 -17.25 -3.37 10.29
N ARG A 101 -18.20 -3.99 9.60
CA ARG A 101 -19.04 -5.09 10.13
C ARG A 101 -18.41 -6.48 9.97
N ARG A 102 -17.14 -6.56 9.52
CA ARG A 102 -16.40 -7.81 9.24
C ARG A 102 -17.11 -8.75 8.25
N LYS A 103 -17.92 -8.20 7.35
CA LYS A 103 -18.69 -8.92 6.32
C LYS A 103 -17.86 -9.09 5.04
N TYR A 104 -16.62 -9.55 5.16
CA TYR A 104 -15.67 -9.52 4.05
C TYR A 104 -16.02 -10.45 2.88
N LYS A 105 -16.78 -11.54 3.11
CA LYS A 105 -17.30 -12.42 2.04
C LYS A 105 -18.09 -11.63 1.00
N TYR A 106 -18.80 -10.58 1.41
CA TYR A 106 -19.60 -9.75 0.51
C TYR A 106 -18.76 -8.77 -0.30
N ILE A 107 -17.59 -8.36 0.22
CA ILE A 107 -16.60 -7.60 -0.56
C ILE A 107 -16.09 -8.46 -1.73
N GLN A 108 -15.78 -9.73 -1.48
CA GLN A 108 -15.41 -10.67 -2.53
C GLN A 108 -16.53 -10.83 -3.56
N LYS A 109 -17.75 -11.16 -3.10
CA LYS A 109 -18.92 -11.31 -3.98
C LYS A 109 -19.17 -10.06 -4.85
N LEU A 110 -18.99 -8.85 -4.30
CA LEU A 110 -19.13 -7.59 -5.05
C LEU A 110 -18.10 -7.48 -6.17
N ILE A 111 -16.85 -7.87 -5.90
CA ILE A 111 -15.77 -7.85 -6.90
C ILE A 111 -16.03 -8.92 -7.97
N ASP A 112 -16.55 -10.09 -7.56
CA ASP A 112 -16.89 -11.19 -8.45
C ASP A 112 -18.04 -10.85 -9.42
N VAL A 113 -18.98 -9.97 -9.02
CA VAL A 113 -20.04 -9.47 -9.92
C VAL A 113 -19.47 -8.94 -11.24
N PHE A 114 -18.32 -8.29 -11.18
CA PHE A 114 -17.68 -7.70 -12.35
C PHE A 114 -16.87 -8.72 -13.16
N SER A 115 -16.22 -9.70 -12.53
CA SER A 115 -15.45 -10.72 -13.23
C SER A 115 -16.34 -11.76 -13.91
N GLU A 116 -17.51 -12.02 -13.34
CA GLU A 116 -18.52 -12.94 -13.89
C GLU A 116 -19.41 -12.29 -14.95
N TYR A 117 -19.35 -10.96 -15.10
CA TYR A 117 -20.20 -10.23 -16.03
C TYR A 117 -19.94 -10.64 -17.49
N LYS A 118 -20.98 -11.16 -18.13
CA LYS A 118 -20.99 -11.48 -19.57
C LYS A 118 -22.21 -10.81 -20.19
N PRO A 119 -22.03 -9.81 -21.07
CA PRO A 119 -23.16 -9.13 -21.68
C PRO A 119 -23.99 -10.13 -22.50
N LYS A 120 -25.32 -10.10 -22.34
CA LYS A 120 -26.19 -10.94 -23.16
C LYS A 120 -26.23 -10.36 -24.58
N ASN A 121 -25.77 -11.15 -25.55
CA ASN A 121 -25.88 -10.85 -26.98
C ASN A 121 -27.34 -10.98 -27.41
N THR A 122 -28.12 -9.92 -27.21
CA THR A 122 -29.50 -9.83 -27.71
C THR A 122 -29.50 -8.97 -28.97
N SER A 123 -29.98 -9.51 -30.07
CA SER A 123 -29.97 -8.90 -31.41
C SER A 123 -30.78 -7.60 -31.55
N LEU A 124 -31.46 -7.16 -30.49
CA LEU A 124 -32.42 -6.04 -30.44
C LEU A 124 -32.09 -5.01 -29.35
N CYS A 125 -30.83 -4.90 -28.90
CA CYS A 125 -30.45 -3.87 -27.92
C CYS A 125 -30.37 -2.47 -28.52
N SER A 126 -30.86 -1.46 -27.78
CA SER A 126 -30.75 -0.05 -28.19
C SER A 126 -29.30 0.46 -28.15
N ILE A 127 -28.98 1.46 -28.98
CA ILE A 127 -27.63 2.07 -29.05
C ILE A 127 -27.15 2.53 -27.67
N LYS A 128 -28.06 3.09 -26.85
CA LYS A 128 -27.76 3.56 -25.49
C LYS A 128 -27.30 2.41 -24.57
N ILE A 129 -27.97 1.27 -24.61
CA ILE A 129 -27.59 0.08 -23.81
C ILE A 129 -26.18 -0.39 -24.20
N ASN A 130 -25.87 -0.41 -25.50
CA ASN A 130 -24.54 -0.81 -25.96
C ASN A 130 -23.43 0.16 -25.50
N ILE A 131 -23.71 1.47 -25.45
CA ILE A 131 -22.79 2.46 -24.89
C ILE A 131 -22.51 2.17 -23.41
N PHE A 132 -23.55 1.94 -22.61
CA PHE A 132 -23.38 1.68 -21.18
C PHE A 132 -22.70 0.34 -20.89
N ARG A 133 -22.98 -0.70 -21.68
CA ARG A 133 -22.24 -1.97 -21.64
C ARG A 133 -20.76 -1.75 -21.97
N ALA A 134 -20.46 -0.92 -22.97
CA ALA A 134 -19.08 -0.55 -23.28
C ALA A 134 -18.42 0.20 -22.12
N TRP A 135 -19.10 1.14 -21.47
CA TRP A 135 -18.55 1.84 -20.29
C TRP A 135 -18.28 0.90 -19.12
N LEU A 136 -19.19 -0.06 -18.85
CA LEU A 136 -18.98 -1.08 -17.82
C LEU A 136 -17.80 -1.98 -18.18
N ALA A 137 -17.71 -2.43 -19.44
CA ALA A 137 -16.57 -3.21 -19.93
C ALA A 137 -15.26 -2.42 -19.79
N ASN A 138 -15.24 -1.14 -20.16
CA ASN A 138 -14.07 -0.30 -20.04
C ASN A 138 -13.69 -0.08 -18.56
N PHE A 139 -14.67 -0.03 -17.64
CA PHE A 139 -14.41 0.01 -16.20
C PHE A 139 -13.75 -1.29 -15.71
N ILE A 140 -14.26 -2.45 -16.13
CA ILE A 140 -13.69 -3.76 -15.79
C ILE A 140 -12.23 -3.89 -16.27
N HIS A 141 -11.89 -3.32 -17.42
CA HIS A 141 -10.50 -3.32 -17.94
C HIS A 141 -9.64 -2.18 -17.38
N SER A 142 -10.19 -1.32 -16.52
CA SER A 142 -9.48 -0.14 -16.02
C SER A 142 -8.69 -0.38 -14.75
N LYS A 143 -7.78 0.56 -14.46
CA LYS A 143 -7.06 0.62 -13.19
C LYS A 143 -8.01 0.72 -11.98
N ASP A 144 -9.15 1.39 -12.10
CA ASP A 144 -10.12 1.52 -11.00
C ASP A 144 -10.62 0.14 -10.52
N TYR A 145 -10.85 -0.80 -11.43
CA TYR A 145 -11.25 -2.16 -11.05
C TYR A 145 -10.09 -2.98 -10.47
N GLN A 146 -8.87 -2.83 -11.01
CA GLN A 146 -7.68 -3.46 -10.41
C GLN A 146 -7.44 -2.96 -8.98
N GLU A 147 -7.67 -1.67 -8.74
CA GLU A 147 -7.59 -1.07 -7.41
C GLU A 147 -8.66 -1.62 -6.44
N LEU A 148 -9.88 -1.89 -6.93
CA LEU A 148 -10.94 -2.54 -6.16
C LEU A 148 -10.60 -4.00 -5.79
N LYS A 149 -9.97 -4.76 -6.70
CA LYS A 149 -9.56 -6.15 -6.42
C LYS A 149 -8.63 -6.27 -5.21
N LEU A 150 -7.88 -5.22 -4.86
CA LEU A 150 -7.02 -5.25 -3.67
C LEU A 150 -7.78 -5.48 -2.35
N PHE A 151 -9.09 -5.21 -2.32
CA PHE A 151 -9.94 -5.42 -1.15
C PHE A 151 -10.42 -6.87 -0.99
N ALA A 152 -10.29 -7.69 -2.05
CA ALA A 152 -10.62 -9.12 -2.09
C ALA A 152 -9.47 -10.04 -1.64
N ILE A 153 -8.22 -9.53 -1.55
CA ILE A 153 -6.99 -10.33 -1.36
C ILE A 153 -7.04 -11.31 -0.18
N LYS A 154 -7.83 -11.03 0.87
CA LYS A 154 -7.97 -11.92 2.03
C LYS A 154 -8.60 -13.29 1.69
N TYR A 155 -9.24 -13.42 0.53
CA TYR A 155 -10.03 -14.59 0.12
C TYR A 155 -9.55 -15.26 -1.17
N GLU A 156 -8.62 -14.65 -1.91
CA GLU A 156 -8.04 -15.28 -3.09
C GLU A 156 -7.08 -16.41 -2.67
N ASP A 157 -7.19 -17.56 -3.34
CA ASP A 157 -6.27 -18.67 -3.14
C ASP A 157 -4.83 -18.21 -3.44
N LYS A 158 -3.95 -18.38 -2.44
CA LYS A 158 -2.55 -17.94 -2.50
C LYS A 158 -1.77 -18.50 -3.71
N ASN A 159 -2.24 -19.60 -4.30
CA ASN A 159 -1.53 -20.34 -5.34
C ASN A 159 -1.63 -19.71 -6.75
N ASN A 160 -2.62 -18.84 -7.02
CA ASN A 160 -2.80 -18.18 -8.33
C ASN A 160 -2.67 -16.65 -8.23
N LEU A 161 -2.03 -16.17 -7.17
CA LEU A 161 -1.96 -14.76 -6.85
C LEU A 161 -0.73 -14.13 -7.53
N HIS A 162 -0.95 -13.12 -8.37
CA HIS A 162 0.16 -12.33 -8.93
C HIS A 162 1.05 -11.77 -7.80
N TRP A 163 2.37 -11.84 -7.96
CA TRP A 163 3.36 -11.54 -6.90
C TRP A 163 3.16 -10.15 -6.26
N THR A 164 2.74 -9.15 -7.04
CA THR A 164 2.48 -7.78 -6.57
C THR A 164 1.42 -7.69 -5.47
N LYS A 165 0.45 -8.62 -5.45
CA LYS A 165 -0.62 -8.66 -4.45
C LYS A 165 -0.09 -8.99 -3.04
N ARG A 166 1.09 -9.59 -2.92
CA ARG A 166 1.79 -9.75 -1.63
C ARG A 166 2.13 -8.40 -0.98
N TYR A 167 2.37 -7.39 -1.82
CA TYR A 167 2.79 -6.06 -1.42
C TYR A 167 1.66 -5.03 -1.46
N SER A 168 0.40 -5.47 -1.44
CA SER A 168 -0.76 -4.58 -1.55
C SER A 168 -0.87 -3.54 -0.46
N SER A 169 -0.20 -3.70 0.68
CA SER A 169 -0.11 -2.62 1.66
C SER A 169 0.47 -1.32 1.10
N TYR A 170 1.40 -1.40 0.14
CA TYR A 170 1.99 -0.25 -0.54
C TYR A 170 1.08 0.29 -1.62
N LEU A 171 0.46 -0.59 -2.41
CA LEU A 171 -0.50 -0.20 -3.45
C LEU A 171 -1.73 0.51 -2.86
N LEU A 172 -2.27 0.00 -1.75
CA LEU A 172 -3.36 0.64 -1.00
C LEU A 172 -2.94 1.97 -0.36
N LEU A 173 -1.67 2.08 0.07
CA LEU A 173 -1.16 3.37 0.53
C LEU A 173 -1.19 4.40 -0.61
N ALA A 174 -0.79 4.02 -1.82
CA ALA A 174 -0.85 4.88 -3.00
C ALA A 174 -2.28 5.31 -3.35
N GLN A 175 -3.23 4.39 -3.27
CA GLN A 175 -4.65 4.74 -3.43
C GLN A 175 -5.13 5.73 -2.36
N SER A 176 -4.67 5.60 -1.12
CA SER A 176 -5.08 6.46 0.00
C SER A 176 -4.54 7.89 -0.07
N THR A 177 -3.48 8.12 -0.84
CA THR A 177 -2.83 9.44 -0.96
C THR A 177 -3.28 10.19 -2.21
N ASN A 178 -3.88 9.49 -3.17
CA ASN A 178 -4.34 10.06 -4.42
C ASN A 178 -5.56 10.96 -4.18
N LYS A 179 -5.39 12.27 -4.39
CA LYS A 179 -6.45 13.27 -4.20
C LYS A 179 -7.60 13.14 -5.19
N ASN A 180 -7.39 12.48 -6.31
CA ASN A 180 -8.42 12.26 -7.33
C ASN A 180 -9.38 11.12 -6.94
N ASN A 181 -9.01 10.30 -5.94
CA ASN A 181 -9.87 9.24 -5.44
C ASN A 181 -10.93 9.80 -4.49
N PRO A 182 -12.17 9.27 -4.48
CA PRO A 182 -13.19 9.66 -3.52
C PRO A 182 -12.73 9.41 -2.09
N LYS A 183 -13.26 10.17 -1.12
CA LYS A 183 -12.89 10.06 0.31
C LYS A 183 -13.11 8.65 0.82
N GLU A 184 -14.20 8.02 0.39
CA GLU A 184 -14.56 6.65 0.74
C GLU A 184 -13.46 5.66 0.30
N GLN A 185 -12.89 5.82 -0.91
CA GLN A 185 -11.76 5.01 -1.38
C GLN A 185 -10.51 5.28 -0.55
N GLN A 186 -10.21 6.55 -0.28
CA GLN A 186 -9.00 6.92 0.48
C GLN A 186 -9.02 6.31 1.89
N ASP A 187 -10.17 6.38 2.57
CA ASP A 187 -10.35 5.86 3.92
C ASP A 187 -10.36 4.32 3.96
N ALA A 188 -10.97 3.66 2.96
CA ALA A 188 -10.90 2.21 2.79
C ALA A 188 -9.44 1.76 2.68
N ALA A 189 -8.71 2.37 1.73
CA ALA A 189 -7.35 1.97 1.40
C ALA A 189 -6.38 2.24 2.55
N LYS A 190 -6.54 3.37 3.26
CA LYS A 190 -5.73 3.71 4.45
C LYS A 190 -5.91 2.69 5.57
N ARG A 191 -7.15 2.27 5.84
CA ARG A 191 -7.47 1.29 6.89
C ARG A 191 -6.91 -0.08 6.54
N LEU A 192 -7.18 -0.58 5.34
CA LEU A 192 -6.70 -1.89 4.90
C LEU A 192 -5.17 -1.93 4.81
N SER A 193 -4.52 -0.90 4.27
CA SER A 193 -3.05 -0.79 4.24
C SER A 193 -2.44 -0.92 5.65
N LYS A 194 -3.00 -0.20 6.63
CA LYS A 194 -2.55 -0.29 8.03
C LYS A 194 -2.76 -1.69 8.61
N GLN A 195 -3.94 -2.28 8.40
CA GLN A 195 -4.24 -3.64 8.87
C GLN A 195 -3.25 -4.67 8.31
N LEU A 196 -2.93 -4.61 7.01
CA LEU A 196 -1.99 -5.53 6.38
C LEU A 196 -0.57 -5.38 6.94
N LYS A 197 -0.10 -4.14 7.15
CA LYS A 197 1.21 -3.90 7.77
C LYS A 197 1.29 -4.39 9.21
N ASP A 198 0.23 -4.18 9.99
CA ASP A 198 0.20 -4.62 11.38
C ASP A 198 0.07 -6.14 11.49
N LYS A 199 -0.68 -6.78 10.58
CA LYS A 199 -0.72 -8.23 10.42
C LYS A 199 0.66 -8.80 10.09
N PHE A 200 1.36 -8.24 9.10
CA PHE A 200 2.71 -8.67 8.73
C PHE A 200 3.69 -8.60 9.91
N LYS A 201 3.70 -7.48 10.65
CA LYS A 201 4.54 -7.33 11.85
C LYS A 201 4.25 -8.40 12.91
N PHE A 202 2.97 -8.68 13.15
CA PHE A 202 2.55 -9.68 14.12
C PHE A 202 2.95 -11.10 13.68
N GLU A 203 2.71 -11.45 12.41
CA GLU A 203 3.10 -12.73 11.84
C GLU A 203 4.62 -12.93 11.88
N LEU A 204 5.39 -11.88 11.58
CA LEU A 204 6.85 -11.90 11.66
C LEU A 204 7.34 -12.14 13.10
N ALA A 205 6.79 -11.42 14.08
CA ALA A 205 7.13 -11.61 15.48
C ALA A 205 6.76 -13.03 15.98
N MET A 206 5.59 -13.54 15.60
CA MET A 206 5.15 -14.89 15.94
C MET A 206 6.05 -15.96 15.31
N TYR A 207 6.43 -15.80 14.04
CA TYR A 207 7.35 -16.69 13.35
C TYR A 207 8.70 -16.76 14.05
N ILE A 208 9.27 -15.60 14.42
CA ILE A 208 10.54 -15.50 15.14
C ILE A 208 10.47 -16.22 16.50
N ALA A 209 9.44 -15.93 17.30
CA ALA A 209 9.29 -16.51 18.63
C ALA A 209 9.14 -18.04 18.61
N ARG A 210 8.51 -18.58 17.55
CA ARG A 210 8.23 -20.03 17.42
C ARG A 210 9.38 -20.78 16.77
N SER A 211 9.95 -20.27 15.67
CA SER A 211 11.05 -20.92 14.93
C SER A 211 12.28 -21.22 15.79
N GLN A 212 12.46 -20.51 16.90
CA GLN A 212 13.59 -20.69 17.81
C GLN A 212 13.25 -21.49 19.08
N SER A 213 12.02 -22.01 19.20
CA SER A 213 11.60 -22.86 20.30
C SER A 213 11.78 -24.34 19.95
N ALA A 214 12.51 -25.07 20.81
CA ALA A 214 12.77 -26.51 20.67
C ALA A 214 11.51 -27.38 20.73
N ALA A 215 10.39 -26.85 21.22
CA ALA A 215 9.10 -27.53 21.36
C ALA A 215 8.11 -27.23 20.22
N SER A 216 8.52 -26.49 19.18
CA SER A 216 7.60 -26.07 18.11
C SER A 216 7.60 -27.04 16.94
N ASN A 217 6.41 -27.51 16.56
CA ASN A 217 6.21 -28.14 15.25
C ASN A 217 6.39 -27.07 14.18
N ILE A 218 7.43 -27.21 13.36
CA ILE A 218 7.80 -26.34 12.22
C ILE A 218 6.60 -26.02 11.32
N ASN A 219 5.64 -26.95 11.21
CA ASN A 219 4.48 -26.84 10.33
C ASN A 219 3.33 -25.95 10.83
N ARG A 220 3.37 -25.41 12.06
CA ARG A 220 2.19 -24.72 12.63
C ARG A 220 2.09 -23.22 12.29
N TYR A 221 3.19 -22.57 11.90
CA TYR A 221 3.21 -21.15 11.53
C TYR A 221 4.11 -20.92 10.31
N GLN A 222 3.51 -20.43 9.22
CA GLN A 222 4.21 -20.16 7.97
C GLN A 222 5.05 -18.89 8.07
N ASN A 223 6.23 -18.90 7.46
CA ASN A 223 7.04 -17.71 7.27
C ASN A 223 6.27 -16.67 6.44
N PRO A 224 6.09 -15.43 6.93
CA PRO A 224 5.38 -14.38 6.18
C PRO A 224 6.19 -13.80 5.00
N SER A 225 7.47 -14.16 4.87
CA SER A 225 8.37 -13.71 3.79
C SER A 225 8.76 -14.85 2.84
N ILE A 226 9.11 -14.50 1.60
CA ILE A 226 9.64 -15.43 0.57
C ILE A 226 11.03 -15.94 0.94
N LEU A 227 11.80 -15.18 1.71
CA LEU A 227 13.22 -15.46 1.97
C LEU A 227 13.47 -16.74 2.80
N GLY A 228 12.44 -17.47 3.21
CA GLY A 228 12.61 -18.74 3.92
C GLY A 228 13.46 -18.56 5.20
N ASP A 229 14.39 -19.49 5.43
CA ASP A 229 15.22 -19.46 6.64
C ASP A 229 16.21 -18.28 6.68
N GLU A 230 16.52 -17.66 5.53
CA GLU A 230 17.39 -16.47 5.47
C GLU A 230 16.77 -15.26 6.19
N VAL A 231 15.45 -15.25 6.39
CA VAL A 231 14.76 -14.23 7.21
C VAL A 231 15.37 -14.14 8.59
N LEU A 232 15.66 -15.28 9.24
CA LEU A 232 16.21 -15.29 10.60
C LEU A 232 17.63 -14.73 10.64
N ARG A 233 18.48 -15.08 9.66
CA ARG A 233 19.83 -14.52 9.53
C ARG A 233 19.77 -13.02 9.30
N LEU A 234 18.91 -12.57 8.39
CA LEU A 234 18.68 -11.16 8.11
C LEU A 234 18.24 -10.39 9.37
N ILE A 235 17.26 -10.91 10.12
CA ILE A 235 16.81 -10.28 11.36
C ILE A 235 17.95 -10.20 12.38
N LYS A 236 18.76 -11.26 12.55
CA LYS A 236 19.90 -11.24 13.46
C LYS A 236 20.89 -10.14 13.07
N VAL A 237 21.27 -10.04 11.80
CA VAL A 237 22.16 -8.97 11.28
C VAL A 237 21.59 -7.59 11.59
N ILE A 238 20.29 -7.39 11.36
CA ILE A 238 19.61 -6.11 11.61
C ILE A 238 19.58 -5.77 13.10
N VAL A 239 19.26 -6.73 13.97
CA VAL A 239 19.14 -6.51 15.42
C VAL A 239 20.51 -6.29 16.07
N VAL A 240 21.58 -6.98 15.64
CA VAL A 240 22.96 -6.69 16.10
C VAL A 240 23.30 -5.22 15.87
N ARG A 241 22.97 -4.68 14.69
CA ARG A 241 23.20 -3.27 14.33
C ARG A 241 22.28 -2.29 15.08
N LYS A 242 21.27 -2.77 15.81
CA LYS A 242 20.39 -1.96 16.68
C LYS A 242 20.94 -1.79 18.11
N GLY A 243 22.08 -2.39 18.45
CA GLY A 243 22.73 -2.29 19.77
C GLY A 243 23.28 -0.90 20.12
N VAL A 244 24.43 -0.84 20.83
CA VAL A 244 25.00 0.41 21.40
C VAL A 244 25.22 1.52 20.35
N PHE A 245 25.48 1.16 19.09
CA PHE A 245 25.55 2.07 17.93
C PHE A 245 24.30 2.00 17.04
N SER A 246 23.11 2.05 17.65
CA SER A 246 21.85 1.97 16.89
C SER A 246 21.76 3.10 15.86
N TYR A 247 21.20 2.81 14.67
CA TYR A 247 20.93 3.85 13.68
C TYR A 247 20.03 4.97 14.23
N GLU A 248 19.19 4.69 15.22
CA GLU A 248 18.40 5.69 15.95
C GLU A 248 19.29 6.68 16.71
N ASN A 249 20.30 6.18 17.42
CA ASN A 249 21.26 7.03 18.14
C ASN A 249 22.07 7.89 17.17
N ILE A 250 22.55 7.31 16.07
CA ILE A 250 23.31 8.04 15.04
C ILE A 250 22.44 9.12 14.40
N ALA A 251 21.17 8.83 14.08
CA ALA A 251 20.22 9.83 13.57
C ALA A 251 19.98 10.97 14.58
N ASN A 252 19.84 10.65 15.87
CA ASN A 252 19.67 11.66 16.91
C ASN A 252 20.91 12.55 17.08
N ILE A 253 22.12 11.99 16.96
CA ILE A 253 23.38 12.74 16.99
C ILE A 253 23.44 13.68 15.78
N PHE A 254 23.17 13.17 14.57
CA PHE A 254 23.10 13.95 13.34
C PHE A 254 22.15 15.14 13.49
N LEU A 255 20.90 14.88 13.90
CA LEU A 255 19.89 15.93 14.10
C LEU A 255 20.28 16.96 15.16
N LYS A 256 21.10 16.61 16.16
CA LYS A 256 21.61 17.59 17.15
C LYS A 256 22.72 18.46 16.54
N GLN A 257 23.62 17.86 15.76
CA GLN A 257 24.76 18.54 15.15
C GLN A 257 24.34 19.48 14.01
N THR A 258 23.26 19.18 13.28
CA THR A 258 22.87 19.93 12.08
C THR A 258 21.80 21.02 12.30
N ARG A 259 21.37 21.29 13.54
CA ARG A 259 20.24 22.20 13.84
C ARG A 259 20.40 23.64 13.34
N ASN A 260 21.62 24.15 13.31
CA ASN A 260 21.92 25.55 12.98
C ASN A 260 22.75 25.68 11.70
N GLN A 261 22.89 24.60 10.94
CA GLN A 261 23.64 24.60 9.69
C GLN A 261 22.85 25.32 8.59
N SER A 262 23.59 25.93 7.67
CA SER A 262 23.05 26.37 6.40
C SER A 262 22.63 25.16 5.56
N LEU A 263 21.74 25.35 4.59
CA LEU A 263 21.32 24.27 3.69
C LEU A 263 22.52 23.66 2.96
N LYS A 264 23.53 24.46 2.58
CA LYS A 264 24.75 23.97 1.94
C LYS A 264 25.51 22.99 2.84
N GLU A 265 25.82 23.40 4.07
CA GLU A 265 26.53 22.55 5.06
C GLU A 265 25.73 21.29 5.41
N PHE A 266 24.40 21.41 5.46
CA PHE A 266 23.54 20.27 5.70
C PHE A 266 23.60 19.24 4.58
N LYS A 267 23.63 19.67 3.31
CA LYS A 267 23.76 18.76 2.15
C LYS A 267 25.03 17.92 2.27
N GLU A 268 26.16 18.56 2.57
CA GLU A 268 27.46 17.91 2.77
C GLU A 268 27.44 16.96 3.98
N SER A 269 26.86 17.40 5.10
CA SER A 269 26.72 16.60 6.31
C SER A 269 25.81 15.38 6.09
N LEU A 270 24.74 15.55 5.32
CA LEU A 270 23.78 14.49 4.99
C LEU A 270 24.46 13.38 4.19
N LEU A 271 25.25 13.72 3.17
CA LEU A 271 26.00 12.73 2.38
C LEU A 271 26.93 11.90 3.27
N LYS A 272 27.72 12.56 4.12
CA LYS A 272 28.61 11.90 5.09
C LYS A 272 27.85 10.97 6.04
N TYR A 273 26.68 11.41 6.52
CA TYR A 273 25.82 10.61 7.39
C TYR A 273 25.27 9.34 6.70
N LEU A 274 24.85 9.45 5.43
CA LEU A 274 24.32 8.31 4.68
C LEU A 274 25.40 7.25 4.43
N ILE A 275 26.62 7.67 4.12
CA ILE A 275 27.78 6.81 3.86
C ILE A 275 28.38 6.22 5.15
N TYR A 276 28.26 6.91 6.28
CA TYR A 276 28.86 6.47 7.54
C TYR A 276 28.49 5.04 7.93
N SER A 277 29.47 4.18 8.22
CA SER A 277 29.26 2.76 8.60
C SER A 277 28.60 1.89 7.51
N VAL A 278 28.80 2.22 6.23
CA VAL A 278 28.49 1.34 5.09
C VAL A 278 29.76 0.59 4.69
N GLY A 279 29.72 -0.74 4.68
CA GLY A 279 30.92 -1.58 4.50
C GLY A 279 31.35 -1.85 3.06
N HIS A 280 30.54 -1.49 2.06
CA HIS A 280 30.82 -1.76 0.64
C HIS A 280 31.38 -0.51 -0.04
N GLN A 281 32.68 -0.51 -0.35
CA GLN A 281 33.38 0.65 -0.89
C GLN A 281 32.84 1.10 -2.26
N GLU A 282 32.61 0.17 -3.20
CA GLU A 282 32.07 0.51 -4.53
C GLU A 282 30.67 1.14 -4.45
N PHE A 283 29.82 0.63 -3.56
CA PHE A 283 28.51 1.20 -3.27
C PHE A 283 28.63 2.62 -2.72
N VAL A 284 29.57 2.85 -1.81
CA VAL A 284 29.82 4.16 -1.19
C VAL A 284 30.28 5.17 -2.22
N GLU A 285 31.26 4.81 -3.05
CA GLU A 285 31.80 5.69 -4.09
C GLU A 285 30.73 6.07 -5.11
N THR A 286 29.95 5.09 -5.57
CA THR A 286 28.84 5.31 -6.51
C THR A 286 27.77 6.22 -5.90
N LEU A 287 27.38 5.96 -4.65
CA LEU A 287 26.38 6.76 -3.95
C LEU A 287 26.88 8.19 -3.70
N GLU A 288 28.13 8.37 -3.29
CA GLU A 288 28.72 9.68 -3.06
C GLU A 288 28.78 10.51 -4.34
N GLN A 289 29.29 9.93 -5.42
CA GLN A 289 29.43 10.63 -6.69
C GLN A 289 28.07 11.05 -7.25
N GLN A 290 27.14 10.10 -7.42
CA GLN A 290 25.85 10.38 -8.05
C GLN A 290 24.96 11.28 -7.20
N LEU A 291 24.96 11.07 -5.87
CA LEU A 291 24.08 11.82 -4.99
C LEU A 291 24.62 13.24 -4.71
N SER A 292 25.94 13.43 -4.68
CA SER A 292 26.53 14.77 -4.51
C SER A 292 26.24 15.69 -5.70
N GLU A 293 26.34 15.17 -6.92
CA GLU A 293 25.98 15.88 -8.15
C GLU A 293 24.51 16.32 -8.13
N GLN A 294 23.59 15.42 -7.78
CA GLN A 294 22.16 15.74 -7.78
C GLN A 294 21.71 16.65 -6.62
N ILE A 295 22.31 16.52 -5.43
CA ILE A 295 21.92 17.29 -4.24
C ILE A 295 22.53 18.68 -4.24
N SER A 296 23.75 18.86 -4.76
CA SER A 296 24.43 20.15 -4.78
C SER A 296 23.60 21.22 -5.50
N VAL A 297 23.11 20.89 -6.70
CA VAL A 297 22.28 21.73 -7.57
C VAL A 297 20.87 21.98 -7.02
N TRP A 298 20.38 21.14 -6.09
CA TRP A 298 19.02 21.27 -5.59
C TRP A 298 18.84 22.51 -4.71
N LYS A 299 18.05 23.49 -5.17
CA LYS A 299 17.69 24.72 -4.42
C LYS A 299 18.90 25.56 -3.98
N GLU A 300 19.79 25.86 -4.89
CA GLU A 300 20.96 26.71 -4.63
C GLU A 300 20.61 28.08 -4.04
N GLU A 301 19.48 28.66 -4.45
CA GLU A 301 18.94 29.92 -3.92
C GLU A 301 18.75 29.93 -2.40
N TYR A 302 18.56 28.74 -1.80
CA TYR A 302 18.34 28.57 -0.36
C TYR A 302 19.59 28.13 0.39
N ASN A 303 20.76 28.04 -0.26
CA ASN A 303 21.98 27.50 0.33
C ASN A 303 22.41 28.24 1.62
N GLN A 304 22.17 29.56 1.69
CA GLN A 304 22.50 30.38 2.87
C GLN A 304 21.43 30.31 3.98
N LYS A 305 20.25 29.77 3.68
CA LYS A 305 19.16 29.68 4.65
C LYS A 305 19.46 28.57 5.67
N THR A 306 19.18 28.85 6.93
CA THR A 306 19.25 27.85 8.01
C THR A 306 18.22 26.75 7.79
N ILE A 307 18.60 25.52 8.13
CA ILE A 307 17.69 24.39 7.90
C ILE A 307 16.56 24.37 8.91
N ASP A 308 15.33 24.26 8.40
CA ASP A 308 14.15 24.02 9.20
C ASP A 308 13.60 22.60 8.95
N LYS A 309 12.59 22.20 9.72
CA LYS A 309 11.95 20.88 9.58
C LYS A 309 11.35 20.66 8.18
N ASN A 310 10.91 21.72 7.51
CA ASN A 310 10.29 21.64 6.18
C ASN A 310 11.34 21.42 5.08
N LEU A 311 12.47 22.13 5.15
CA LEU A 311 13.61 21.95 4.26
C LEU A 311 14.24 20.57 4.46
N SER A 312 14.39 20.13 5.72
CA SER A 312 14.85 18.77 6.05
C SER A 312 13.94 17.69 5.44
N LEU A 313 12.61 17.83 5.57
CA LEU A 313 11.66 16.93 4.91
C LEU A 313 11.82 16.93 3.38
N ARG A 314 11.92 18.12 2.78
CA ARG A 314 12.00 18.28 1.31
C ARG A 314 13.29 17.70 0.74
N ILE A 315 14.44 17.92 1.39
CA ILE A 315 15.71 17.34 0.94
C ILE A 315 15.70 15.82 1.14
N CYS A 316 15.19 15.31 2.26
CA CYS A 316 15.05 13.86 2.49
C CYS A 316 14.17 13.20 1.41
N ASN A 317 13.05 13.84 1.04
CA ASN A 317 12.19 13.34 -0.03
C ASN A 317 12.90 13.39 -1.39
N LYS A 318 13.68 14.44 -1.67
CA LYS A 318 14.50 14.50 -2.90
C LYS A 318 15.54 13.39 -2.93
N VAL A 319 16.25 13.11 -1.83
CA VAL A 319 17.20 12.00 -1.74
C VAL A 319 16.51 10.67 -2.02
N ILE A 320 15.31 10.45 -1.46
CA ILE A 320 14.50 9.25 -1.75
C ILE A 320 14.15 9.17 -3.25
N ASP A 321 13.82 10.29 -3.89
CA ASP A 321 13.54 10.33 -5.32
C ASP A 321 14.76 9.92 -6.15
N CYS A 322 15.95 10.45 -5.80
CA CYS A 322 17.21 10.08 -6.44
C CYS A 322 17.52 8.58 -6.26
N LEU A 323 17.28 8.04 -5.06
CA LEU A 323 17.60 6.64 -4.73
C LEU A 323 16.61 5.61 -5.27
N ILE A 324 15.34 5.99 -5.52
CA ILE A 324 14.29 5.05 -5.92
C ILE A 324 13.70 5.40 -7.28
N SER A 325 13.14 6.60 -7.44
CA SER A 325 12.41 7.01 -8.65
C SER A 325 12.26 8.53 -8.71
N GLU A 326 12.91 9.16 -9.69
CA GLU A 326 12.91 10.61 -9.86
C GLU A 326 11.62 11.12 -10.52
N ASN A 327 11.14 10.42 -11.55
CA ASN A 327 9.92 10.75 -12.29
C ASN A 327 8.65 10.17 -11.64
N GLY A 328 8.81 9.34 -10.60
CA GLY A 328 7.72 8.64 -9.93
C GLY A 328 7.04 7.56 -10.75
N LYS A 329 7.63 7.13 -11.86
CA LYS A 329 7.11 6.06 -12.72
C LYS A 329 8.11 4.93 -12.87
N GLU A 330 9.36 5.28 -13.15
CA GLU A 330 10.41 4.33 -13.47
C GLU A 330 11.45 4.30 -12.33
N PRO A 331 12.13 3.17 -12.13
CA PRO A 331 13.29 3.11 -11.24
C PRO A 331 14.36 4.13 -11.66
N SER A 332 14.98 4.80 -10.70
CA SER A 332 16.12 5.65 -11.00
C SER A 332 17.32 4.80 -11.44
N HIS A 333 18.20 5.37 -12.27
CA HIS A 333 19.43 4.68 -12.65
C HIS A 333 20.26 4.28 -11.42
N LEU A 334 20.34 5.17 -10.43
CA LEU A 334 21.03 4.93 -9.17
C LEU A 334 20.41 3.74 -8.40
N PHE A 335 19.08 3.58 -8.42
CA PHE A 335 18.42 2.44 -7.79
C PHE A 335 18.90 1.10 -8.36
N ILE A 336 18.94 1.00 -9.70
CA ILE A 336 19.36 -0.21 -10.41
C ILE A 336 20.83 -0.49 -10.15
N LEU A 337 21.69 0.53 -10.25
CA LEU A 337 23.14 0.41 -10.06
C LEU A 337 23.50 -0.02 -8.64
N LEU A 338 22.88 0.59 -7.62
CA LEU A 338 23.15 0.24 -6.23
C LEU A 338 22.70 -1.18 -5.86
N LEU A 339 21.66 -1.70 -6.52
CA LEU A 339 21.19 -3.07 -6.33
C LEU A 339 21.99 -4.11 -7.13
N SER A 340 22.61 -3.73 -8.24
CA SER A 340 23.52 -4.63 -8.96
C SER A 340 24.89 -4.76 -8.29
N GLN A 341 25.37 -3.70 -7.65
CA GLN A 341 26.69 -3.64 -6.99
C GLN A 341 26.70 -4.12 -5.53
N GLY A 342 25.54 -4.31 -4.90
CA GLY A 342 25.46 -4.48 -3.46
C GLY A 342 24.35 -5.40 -2.99
N ASN A 343 24.44 -5.81 -1.73
CA ASN A 343 23.34 -6.49 -1.05
C ASN A 343 22.16 -5.52 -0.87
N PRO A 344 20.90 -5.92 -1.19
CA PRO A 344 19.71 -5.08 -0.99
C PRO A 344 19.61 -4.46 0.40
N LEU A 345 20.11 -5.13 1.43
CA LEU A 345 20.16 -4.64 2.81
C LEU A 345 20.92 -3.31 2.94
N THR A 346 22.00 -3.10 2.18
CA THR A 346 22.79 -1.88 2.24
C THR A 346 21.98 -0.66 1.81
N LEU A 347 21.27 -0.77 0.68
CA LEU A 347 20.37 0.30 0.22
C LEU A 347 19.22 0.51 1.20
N VAL A 348 18.61 -0.56 1.71
CA VAL A 348 17.53 -0.48 2.71
C VAL A 348 17.99 0.23 3.98
N ILE A 349 19.23 0.04 4.43
CA ILE A 349 19.80 0.75 5.59
C ILE A 349 19.97 2.24 5.30
N VAL A 350 20.43 2.62 4.11
CA VAL A 350 20.51 4.03 3.70
C VAL A 350 19.13 4.68 3.72
N LEU A 351 18.10 3.99 3.18
CA LEU A 351 16.72 4.47 3.22
C LEU A 351 16.17 4.58 4.65
N LEU A 352 16.51 3.63 5.52
CA LEU A 352 16.15 3.66 6.93
C LEU A 352 16.76 4.88 7.62
N LYS A 353 18.05 5.17 7.41
CA LYS A 353 18.72 6.36 7.97
C LYS A 353 17.97 7.65 7.60
N ILE A 354 17.53 7.79 6.35
CA ILE A 354 16.74 8.95 5.89
C ILE A 354 15.43 9.07 6.67
N VAL A 355 14.73 7.95 6.88
CA VAL A 355 13.46 7.94 7.63
C VAL A 355 13.68 8.23 9.12
N LEU A 356 14.82 7.84 9.69
CA LEU A 356 15.13 8.12 11.11
C LEU A 356 15.39 9.61 11.37
N ILE A 357 15.99 10.34 10.43
CA ILE A 357 16.16 11.80 10.53
C ILE A 357 14.88 12.56 10.20
N SER A 358 14.05 12.04 9.28
CA SER A 358 12.76 12.63 8.88
C SER A 358 11.66 11.57 8.85
N LYS A 359 10.99 11.36 9.99
CA LYS A 359 9.88 10.40 10.11
C LYS A 359 8.77 10.65 9.08
N ASN A 360 8.53 11.92 8.75
CA ASN A 360 7.52 12.32 7.76
C ASN A 360 7.87 11.86 6.33
N SER A 361 9.14 11.61 6.03
CA SER A 361 9.59 11.08 4.74
C SER A 361 9.22 9.61 4.53
N ARG A 362 8.86 8.87 5.60
CA ARG A 362 8.43 7.47 5.49
C ARG A 362 7.26 7.30 4.51
N ARG A 363 6.25 8.17 4.59
CA ARG A 363 5.08 8.10 3.70
C ARG A 363 5.49 8.28 2.23
N HIS A 364 6.43 9.19 1.97
CA HIS A 364 6.97 9.44 0.63
C HIS A 364 7.77 8.24 0.11
N LEU A 365 8.61 7.63 0.95
CA LEU A 365 9.34 6.42 0.61
C LEU A 365 8.41 5.27 0.24
N GLU A 366 7.40 4.99 1.06
CA GLU A 366 6.44 3.92 0.81
C GLU A 366 5.61 4.17 -0.47
N MET A 367 5.37 5.44 -0.83
CA MET A 367 4.79 5.81 -2.13
C MET A 367 5.71 5.47 -3.30
N ARG A 368 7.02 5.74 -3.18
CA ARG A 368 7.98 5.39 -4.23
C ARG A 368 8.09 3.88 -4.40
N ILE A 369 8.07 3.11 -3.32
CA ILE A 369 7.99 1.64 -3.38
C ILE A 369 6.73 1.19 -4.13
N ALA A 370 5.57 1.79 -3.88
CA ALA A 370 4.35 1.48 -4.62
C ALA A 370 4.48 1.76 -6.13
N ASN A 371 5.19 2.82 -6.51
CA ASN A 371 5.44 3.15 -7.92
C ASN A 371 6.34 2.10 -8.59
N ILE A 372 7.39 1.64 -7.89
CA ILE A 372 8.26 0.56 -8.38
C ILE A 372 7.47 -0.74 -8.55
N ILE A 373 6.61 -1.10 -7.59
CA ILE A 373 5.76 -2.29 -7.71
C ILE A 373 4.85 -2.20 -8.94
N ASN A 374 4.22 -1.03 -9.16
CA ASN A 374 3.37 -0.82 -10.35
C ASN A 374 4.17 -0.88 -11.66
N TYR A 375 5.42 -0.39 -11.67
CA TYR A 375 6.27 -0.45 -12.86
C TYR A 375 6.63 -1.90 -13.22
N TYR A 376 6.94 -2.72 -12.21
CA TYR A 376 7.32 -4.11 -12.42
C TYR A 376 6.13 -5.07 -12.56
N GLU A 377 4.89 -4.59 -12.34
CA GLU A 377 3.67 -5.42 -12.42
C GLU A 377 3.48 -6.09 -13.79
N GLN A 378 4.01 -5.49 -14.86
CA GLN A 378 3.90 -6.02 -16.22
C GLN A 378 4.87 -7.18 -16.53
N TYR A 379 5.85 -7.45 -15.68
CA TYR A 379 6.86 -8.49 -15.87
C TYR A 379 6.55 -9.74 -15.04
N ASN A 380 7.07 -10.88 -15.48
CA ASN A 380 6.89 -12.15 -14.77
C ASN A 380 7.68 -12.16 -13.44
N GLU A 381 7.26 -13.02 -12.51
CA GLU A 381 7.89 -13.13 -11.18
C GLU A 381 9.38 -13.46 -11.29
N ASP A 382 9.75 -14.41 -12.18
CA ASP A 382 11.14 -14.85 -12.40
C ASP A 382 12.07 -13.71 -12.87
N GLU A 383 11.55 -12.71 -13.58
CA GLU A 383 12.31 -11.53 -14.04
C GLU A 383 12.45 -10.47 -12.93
N CYS A 384 11.60 -10.55 -11.90
CA CYS A 384 11.48 -9.58 -10.82
C CYS A 384 12.17 -10.02 -9.52
N ASP A 385 12.86 -11.16 -9.50
CA ASP A 385 13.47 -11.75 -8.31
C ASP A 385 14.28 -10.76 -7.46
N TRP A 386 15.11 -9.92 -8.11
CA TRP A 386 15.94 -8.94 -7.43
C TRP A 386 15.12 -7.82 -6.77
N ILE A 387 14.04 -7.36 -7.42
CA ILE A 387 13.09 -6.38 -6.85
C ILE A 387 12.32 -7.00 -5.70
N ILE A 388 11.81 -8.21 -5.89
CA ILE A 388 11.07 -8.96 -4.88
C ILE A 388 11.94 -9.12 -3.63
N ASN A 389 13.19 -9.57 -3.79
CA ASN A 389 14.16 -9.67 -2.71
C ASN A 389 14.39 -8.31 -2.01
N PHE A 390 14.58 -7.23 -2.77
CA PHE A 390 14.70 -5.88 -2.20
C PHE A 390 13.47 -5.48 -1.37
N ILE A 391 12.25 -5.71 -1.87
CA ILE A 391 11.00 -5.39 -1.17
C ILE A 391 10.86 -6.25 0.10
N GLU A 392 11.24 -7.53 0.07
CA GLU A 392 11.24 -8.40 1.25
C GLU A 392 12.20 -7.88 2.33
N VAL A 393 13.45 -7.57 1.96
CA VAL A 393 14.44 -7.02 2.88
C VAL A 393 13.98 -5.67 3.43
N PHE A 394 13.37 -4.83 2.59
CA PHE A 394 12.75 -3.56 2.99
C PHE A 394 11.64 -3.78 4.03
N ASN A 395 10.69 -4.68 3.75
CA ASN A 395 9.56 -4.97 4.63
C ASN A 395 10.01 -5.45 6.01
N ILE A 396 10.95 -6.41 6.04
CA ILE A 396 11.50 -6.97 7.27
C ILE A 396 12.24 -5.88 8.06
N THR A 397 13.12 -5.12 7.41
CA THR A 397 13.90 -4.08 8.08
C THR A 397 13.00 -3.01 8.70
N PHE A 398 12.02 -2.50 7.95
CA PHE A 398 11.09 -1.49 8.46
C PHE A 398 10.06 -2.04 9.45
N ALA A 399 9.84 -3.36 9.50
CA ALA A 399 9.08 -4.01 10.56
C ALA A 399 9.88 -4.13 11.87
N ILE A 400 11.19 -4.41 11.80
CA ILE A 400 12.07 -4.49 12.97
C ILE A 400 12.34 -3.11 13.60
N TYR A 401 12.45 -2.08 12.77
CA TYR A 401 12.57 -0.68 13.22
C TYR A 401 11.21 -0.02 13.46
N ALA A 402 10.10 -0.75 13.37
CA ALA A 402 8.79 -0.20 13.73
C ALA A 402 8.70 0.06 15.24
N GLU A 403 8.02 1.14 15.61
CA GLU A 403 7.93 1.60 17.01
C GLU A 403 7.16 0.65 17.94
N ASN A 404 6.45 -0.35 17.41
CA ASN A 404 5.48 -1.14 18.19
C ASN A 404 6.06 -2.44 18.79
N ILE A 405 7.16 -2.96 18.22
CA ILE A 405 7.75 -4.26 18.60
C ILE A 405 9.26 -4.06 18.81
N GLU A 406 9.76 -4.46 19.97
CA GLU A 406 11.18 -4.56 20.27
C GLU A 406 11.68 -5.96 19.94
N TYR A 407 12.83 -6.01 19.28
CA TYR A 407 13.54 -7.23 18.94
C TYR A 407 14.89 -7.19 19.64
N ASN A 408 15.16 -8.18 20.48
CA ASN A 408 16.38 -8.28 21.27
C ASN A 408 17.09 -9.61 20.97
N LEU A 409 18.42 -9.61 21.00
CA LEU A 409 19.23 -10.81 20.88
C LEU A 409 19.66 -11.28 22.28
N ILE A 410 19.45 -12.55 22.58
CA ILE A 410 19.88 -13.18 23.82
C ILE A 410 20.92 -14.25 23.46
N PRO A 411 22.17 -14.16 23.98
CA PRO A 411 23.15 -15.23 23.83
C PRO A 411 22.68 -16.46 24.59
N MET A 412 22.74 -17.64 23.97
CA MET A 412 22.53 -18.90 24.67
C MET A 412 23.83 -19.29 25.38
N GLU A 413 23.78 -19.52 26.70
CA GLU A 413 24.96 -19.90 27.50
C GLU A 413 25.65 -21.15 26.94
N GLY A 414 26.97 -21.07 26.73
CA GLY A 414 27.79 -22.23 26.39
C GLY A 414 29.07 -22.00 25.59
N LYS A 415 29.30 -20.83 24.97
CA LYS A 415 30.60 -20.51 24.34
C LYS A 415 30.98 -19.05 24.54
N SER A 416 31.67 -18.79 25.65
CA SER A 416 32.52 -17.61 25.79
C SER A 416 33.69 -17.75 24.82
N THR A 417 33.67 -17.01 23.73
CA THR A 417 34.93 -16.65 23.08
C THR A 417 34.79 -15.22 22.58
N GLN A 418 35.73 -14.39 23.02
CA GLN A 418 35.91 -13.00 22.63
C GLN A 418 36.29 -12.94 21.14
N ALA A 419 35.36 -13.28 20.25
CA ALA A 419 35.47 -13.11 18.82
C ALA A 419 34.38 -12.13 18.37
N GLU A 420 34.72 -11.28 17.41
CA GLU A 420 33.90 -10.19 16.89
C GLU A 420 32.42 -10.59 16.68
N PRO A 421 31.45 -9.69 16.93
CA PRO A 421 30.00 -9.97 16.87
C PRO A 421 29.47 -10.44 15.50
N GLN A 422 30.33 -10.56 14.49
CA GLN A 422 30.00 -11.11 13.18
C GLN A 422 30.20 -12.63 13.08
N ALA A 423 30.98 -13.26 13.97
CA ALA A 423 31.51 -14.60 13.71
C ALA A 423 30.62 -15.79 14.12
N ASN A 424 29.51 -15.59 14.87
CA ASN A 424 28.62 -16.71 15.20
C ASN A 424 27.18 -16.28 15.51
N LEU A 425 26.45 -15.81 14.50
CA LEU A 425 25.03 -15.42 14.65
C LEU A 425 24.15 -16.60 15.11
N ASP A 426 24.59 -17.85 14.93
CA ASP A 426 23.82 -19.05 15.29
C ASP A 426 23.73 -19.31 16.80
N THR A 427 24.58 -18.68 17.61
CA THR A 427 24.53 -18.80 19.08
C THR A 427 23.50 -17.87 19.75
N TYR A 428 22.91 -16.95 18.99
CA TYR A 428 21.95 -15.97 19.49
C TYR A 428 20.51 -16.35 19.12
N ARG A 429 19.61 -16.17 20.10
CA ARG A 429 18.16 -16.21 19.89
C ARG A 429 17.57 -14.80 19.84
N ILE A 430 16.58 -14.61 18.98
CA ILE A 430 15.81 -13.38 18.81
C ILE A 430 14.54 -13.48 19.64
N PHE A 431 14.31 -12.46 20.46
CA PHE A 431 13.08 -12.30 21.25
C PHE A 431 12.34 -11.05 20.80
N SER A 432 11.03 -11.20 20.58
CA SER A 432 10.13 -10.08 20.25
C SER A 432 9.25 -9.72 21.43
N GLN A 433 9.22 -8.44 21.82
CA GLN A 433 8.36 -7.92 22.89
C GLN A 433 7.56 -6.72 22.40
N LEU A 434 6.30 -6.57 22.83
CA LEU A 434 5.53 -5.35 22.56
C LEU A 434 6.12 -4.19 23.36
N LYS A 435 6.37 -3.05 22.71
CA LYS A 435 6.77 -1.83 23.43
C LYS A 435 5.62 -1.40 24.34
N LEU A 436 5.81 -1.50 25.65
CA LEU A 436 4.93 -0.83 26.60
C LEU A 436 5.08 0.67 26.36
N ARG A 437 4.00 1.38 26.00
CA ARG A 437 4.01 2.84 25.96
C ARG A 437 4.43 3.31 27.35
N ARG A 438 5.64 3.86 27.47
CA ARG A 438 5.98 4.72 28.60
C ARG A 438 4.95 5.85 28.54
N LYS A 439 4.13 5.97 29.58
CA LYS A 439 3.38 7.19 29.83
C LYS A 439 4.43 8.29 29.97
N GLU A 440 4.56 9.12 28.95
CA GLU A 440 5.16 10.45 29.10
C GLU A 440 4.12 11.39 29.73
#